data_AF-R7J1U7-F1
#
_entry.id   AF-R7J1U7-F1
#
_cell.length_a   1.000
_cell.length_b   1.000
_cell.length_c   1.000
_cell.angle_alpha   90.00
_cell.angle_beta   90.00
_cell.angle_gamma   90.00
#
_symmetry.space_group_name_H-M   'P 1'
#
loop_
_entity.id
_entity.type
_entity.pdbx_description
1 polymer ?
#
loop_
_entity_poly.entity_id
_entity_poly.type
_entity_poly.pdbx_seq_one_letter_code
_entity_poly.pdbx_strand_id
1 'polypeptide(L)'
;MKQLNRPKRLLLSYILLFFGFVSASAQDFEGVWYPSSDEGMIGNIKIKKEGDEYVVQFKTTVGLKTSKGNDIDGALYFSFLAAKTYGQYWLGEWNGDQFCILVGKGNGHYSTNGHADAIFDPSYDSPQKCANVEYDYREFKLVPEGDNLALYHRCSLYYKAQTSNGERIVLGQSSNFVKANTYTNW
;
A
#
# COMPACT_ATOMS: atom_id res chain seq x y z
N MET A 1 -34.77 2.81 -73.72
CA MET A 1 -33.73 3.13 -72.72
C MET A 1 -34.24 2.70 -71.35
N LYS A 2 -33.46 1.88 -70.63
CA LYS A 2 -33.84 1.20 -69.39
C LYS A 2 -33.95 2.18 -68.21
N GLN A 3 -35.03 2.12 -67.44
CA GLN A 3 -35.13 2.74 -66.10
C GLN A 3 -34.16 2.02 -65.16
N LEU A 4 -33.19 2.75 -64.59
CA LEU A 4 -32.38 2.29 -63.47
C LEU A 4 -32.99 2.83 -62.17
N ASN A 5 -33.39 1.88 -61.31
CA ASN A 5 -33.89 2.12 -59.96
C ASN A 5 -32.86 2.91 -59.11
N ARG A 6 -33.29 4.04 -58.56
CA ARG A 6 -32.55 4.75 -57.49
C ARG A 6 -32.69 3.97 -56.17
N PRO A 7 -31.60 3.62 -55.49
CA PRO A 7 -31.70 3.08 -54.14
C PRO A 7 -32.17 4.16 -53.16
N LYS A 8 -33.15 3.79 -52.32
CA LYS A 8 -33.70 4.60 -51.23
C LYS A 8 -32.59 4.93 -50.24
N ARG A 9 -32.45 6.22 -49.90
CA ARG A 9 -31.56 6.70 -48.82
C ARG A 9 -32.03 6.10 -47.49
N LEU A 10 -31.30 5.13 -46.96
CA LEU A 10 -31.39 4.71 -45.57
C LEU A 10 -30.65 5.75 -44.73
N LEU A 11 -31.40 6.65 -44.08
CA LEU A 11 -30.86 7.45 -42.97
C LEU A 11 -30.62 6.49 -41.80
N LEU A 12 -29.38 6.08 -41.58
CA LEU A 12 -28.96 5.46 -40.33
C LEU A 12 -28.84 6.57 -39.28
N SER A 13 -29.79 6.62 -38.35
CA SER A 13 -29.73 7.45 -37.16
C SER A 13 -28.61 6.96 -36.25
N TYR A 14 -27.48 7.68 -36.20
CA TYR A 14 -26.46 7.47 -35.17
C TYR A 14 -26.99 8.00 -33.84
N ILE A 15 -27.47 7.10 -32.98
CA ILE A 15 -27.65 7.38 -31.56
C ILE A 15 -26.25 7.36 -30.95
N LEU A 16 -25.67 8.55 -30.76
CA LEU A 16 -24.48 8.74 -29.94
C LEU A 16 -24.88 8.47 -28.49
N LEU A 17 -24.61 7.24 -28.02
CA LEU A 17 -24.57 6.91 -26.61
C LEU A 17 -23.44 7.72 -25.96
N PHE A 18 -23.80 8.87 -25.38
CA PHE A 18 -22.97 9.56 -24.39
C PHE A 18 -22.80 8.61 -23.20
N PHE A 19 -21.75 7.79 -23.21
CA PHE A 19 -21.19 7.29 -21.97
C PHE A 19 -20.57 8.51 -21.29
N GLY A 20 -21.34 9.15 -20.42
CA GLY A 20 -20.78 10.04 -19.43
C GLY A 20 -19.80 9.21 -18.60
N PHE A 21 -18.52 9.30 -18.93
CA PHE A 21 -17.49 9.11 -17.94
C PHE A 21 -17.77 10.17 -16.88
N VAL A 22 -18.44 9.76 -15.80
CA VAL A 22 -18.38 10.51 -14.55
C VAL A 22 -16.91 10.48 -14.20
N SER A 23 -16.19 11.56 -14.55
CA SER A 23 -14.85 11.80 -14.06
C SER A 23 -14.94 11.59 -12.56
N ALA A 24 -14.26 10.57 -12.05
CA ALA A 24 -13.95 10.52 -10.63
C ALA A 24 -13.43 11.93 -10.31
N SER A 25 -14.11 12.65 -9.43
CA SER A 25 -13.53 13.87 -8.89
C SER A 25 -12.26 13.40 -8.18
N ALA A 26 -11.11 13.59 -8.80
CA ALA A 26 -9.84 13.43 -8.11
C ALA A 26 -9.90 14.42 -6.94
N GLN A 27 -10.22 13.90 -5.76
CA GLN A 27 -10.24 14.72 -4.58
C GLN A 27 -8.80 15.17 -4.37
N ASP A 28 -8.62 16.47 -4.31
CA ASP A 28 -7.31 17.02 -4.04
C ASP A 28 -6.89 16.62 -2.62
N PHE A 29 -5.81 15.84 -2.53
CA PHE A 29 -5.24 15.46 -1.25
C PHE A 29 -4.45 16.62 -0.62
N GLU A 30 -4.08 17.66 -1.39
CA GLU A 30 -3.24 18.76 -0.90
C GLU A 30 -3.93 19.55 0.22
N GLY A 31 -3.16 19.88 1.26
CA GLY A 31 -3.67 20.63 2.41
C GLY A 31 -3.09 20.19 3.74
N VAL A 32 -3.69 20.69 4.82
CA VAL A 32 -3.40 20.27 6.19
C VAL A 32 -4.65 19.63 6.76
N TRP A 33 -4.51 18.36 7.07
CA TRP A 33 -5.58 17.47 7.50
C TRP A 33 -5.46 17.22 8.99
N TYR A 34 -6.53 17.47 9.71
CA TYR A 34 -6.63 17.33 11.16
C TYR A 34 -7.49 16.10 11.49
N PRO A 35 -7.01 15.22 12.38
CA PRO A 35 -7.76 14.03 12.74
C PRO A 35 -9.00 14.39 13.56
N SER A 36 -10.07 13.61 13.41
CA SER A 36 -11.30 13.75 14.19
C SER A 36 -11.14 13.34 15.66
N SER A 37 -10.09 12.58 15.97
CA SER A 37 -9.69 12.18 17.32
C SER A 37 -8.18 12.26 17.46
N ASP A 38 -7.69 12.75 18.61
CA ASP A 38 -6.27 12.71 18.98
C ASP A 38 -5.79 11.31 19.41
N GLU A 39 -6.71 10.35 19.49
CA GLU A 39 -6.39 8.95 19.76
C GLU A 39 -5.84 8.28 18.49
N GLY A 40 -4.67 7.64 18.61
CA GLY A 40 -4.09 6.83 17.54
C GLY A 40 -2.60 7.11 17.29
N MET A 41 -2.06 6.44 16.27
CA MET A 41 -0.64 6.49 15.93
C MET A 41 -0.25 7.74 15.13
N ILE A 42 -1.21 8.36 14.41
CA ILE A 42 -0.97 9.42 13.44
C ILE A 42 -1.78 10.66 13.83
N GLY A 43 -1.09 11.78 14.04
CA GLY A 43 -1.69 13.10 14.25
C GLY A 43 -1.97 13.81 12.93
N ASN A 44 -1.82 15.14 12.92
CA ASN A 44 -2.03 15.96 11.72
C ASN A 44 -1.17 15.49 10.53
N ILE A 45 -1.74 15.58 9.33
CA ILE A 45 -1.11 15.20 8.07
C ILE A 45 -1.09 16.42 7.16
N LYS A 46 0.07 16.74 6.59
CA LYS A 46 0.25 17.78 5.59
C LYS A 46 0.65 17.14 4.28
N ILE A 47 -0.08 17.44 3.22
CA ILE A 47 0.10 16.85 1.90
C ILE A 47 0.34 17.98 0.91
N LYS A 48 1.33 17.77 0.04
CA LYS A 48 1.67 18.67 -1.06
C LYS A 48 1.99 17.84 -2.29
N LYS A 49 1.74 18.39 -3.46
CA LYS A 49 2.22 17.80 -4.71
C LYS A 49 3.59 18.38 -5.08
N GLU A 50 4.54 17.50 -5.39
CA GLU A 50 5.87 17.86 -5.88
C GLU A 50 6.13 17.13 -7.21
N GLY A 51 5.78 17.79 -8.32
CA GLY A 51 5.79 17.17 -9.65
C GLY A 51 4.66 16.14 -9.79
N ASP A 52 5.02 14.90 -10.11
CA ASP A 52 4.07 13.79 -10.29
C ASP A 52 3.83 12.99 -9.00
N GLU A 53 4.55 13.31 -7.91
CA GLU A 53 4.44 12.61 -6.63
C GLU A 53 3.81 13.51 -5.57
N TYR A 54 3.22 12.89 -4.54
CA TYR A 54 2.85 13.60 -3.32
C TYR A 54 3.95 13.50 -2.29
N VAL A 55 4.11 14.56 -1.49
CA VAL A 55 4.91 14.54 -0.26
C VAL A 55 3.96 14.65 0.92
N VAL A 56 4.02 13.65 1.79
CA VAL A 56 3.15 13.49 2.96
C VAL A 56 3.98 13.62 4.23
N GLN A 57 3.74 14.67 4.99
CA GLN A 57 4.34 14.91 6.29
C GLN A 57 3.31 14.66 7.39
N PHE A 58 3.65 13.88 8.41
CA PHE A 58 2.68 13.49 9.44
C PHE A 58 3.35 13.29 10.80
N LYS A 59 2.62 13.60 11.86
CA LYS A 59 3.08 13.40 13.24
C LYS A 59 2.83 11.96 13.67
N THR A 60 3.84 11.31 14.23
CA THR A 60 3.72 10.00 14.88
C THR A 60 3.99 10.13 16.38
N THR A 61 3.77 9.05 17.14
CA THR A 61 4.15 8.98 18.57
C THR A 61 5.64 9.17 18.82
N VAL A 62 6.49 8.89 17.83
CA VAL A 62 7.96 9.03 17.91
C VAL A 62 8.50 10.27 17.19
N GLY A 63 7.61 11.19 16.76
CA GLY A 63 7.98 12.45 16.13
C GLY A 63 7.45 12.62 14.71
N LEU A 64 7.94 13.66 14.02
CA LEU A 64 7.51 14.00 12.67
C LEU A 64 8.16 13.06 11.64
N LYS A 65 7.37 12.57 10.70
CA LYS A 65 7.82 11.76 9.56
C LYS A 65 7.41 12.45 8.26
N THR A 66 8.19 12.20 7.21
CA THR A 66 7.89 12.60 5.84
C THR A 66 8.06 11.39 4.94
N SER A 67 7.14 11.20 4.01
CA SER A 67 7.18 10.12 3.03
C SER A 67 6.68 10.60 1.68
N LYS A 68 7.05 9.86 0.63
CA LYS A 68 6.44 10.01 -0.69
C LYS A 68 5.09 9.27 -0.70
N GLY A 69 4.11 9.89 -1.33
CA GLY A 69 2.78 9.36 -1.53
C GLY A 69 2.50 9.09 -3.01
N ASN A 70 1.81 8.00 -3.30
CA ASN A 70 1.34 7.64 -4.63
C ASN A 70 -0.18 7.54 -4.63
N ASP A 71 -0.84 8.24 -5.56
CA ASP A 71 -2.26 8.06 -5.82
C ASP A 71 -2.45 6.80 -6.65
N ILE A 72 -3.15 5.82 -6.09
CA ILE A 72 -3.48 4.55 -6.74
C ILE A 72 -4.98 4.35 -6.58
N ASP A 73 -5.69 4.35 -7.71
CA ASP A 73 -7.14 4.16 -7.77
C ASP A 73 -7.93 5.11 -6.85
N GLY A 74 -7.49 6.37 -6.75
CA GLY A 74 -8.17 7.41 -5.96
C GLY A 74 -7.90 7.34 -4.47
N ALA A 75 -6.90 6.57 -4.03
CA ALA A 75 -6.42 6.55 -2.65
C ALA A 75 -4.93 6.90 -2.61
N LEU A 76 -4.55 7.78 -1.69
CA LEU A 76 -3.16 8.18 -1.50
C LEU A 76 -2.45 7.21 -0.56
N TYR A 77 -1.53 6.42 -1.09
CA TYR A 77 -0.72 5.46 -0.32
C TYR A 77 0.63 6.07 0.06
N PHE A 78 1.03 5.90 1.32
CA PHE A 78 2.33 6.31 1.83
C PHE A 78 2.77 5.40 2.97
N SER A 79 4.05 5.39 3.32
CA SER A 79 4.58 4.51 4.35
C SER A 79 5.83 5.07 5.02
N PHE A 80 6.22 4.52 6.15
CA PHE A 80 7.56 4.73 6.68
C PHE A 80 8.13 3.46 7.28
N LEU A 81 9.46 3.36 7.26
CA LEU A 81 10.20 2.31 7.95
C LEU A 81 10.18 2.59 9.46
N ALA A 82 9.46 1.77 10.22
CA ALA A 82 9.36 1.88 11.67
C ALA A 82 10.52 1.21 12.39
N ALA A 83 10.94 0.03 11.93
CA ALA A 83 12.05 -0.70 12.52
C ALA A 83 12.81 -1.54 11.49
N LYS A 84 14.10 -1.77 11.77
CA LYS A 84 14.97 -2.71 11.07
C LYS A 84 15.54 -3.67 12.11
N THR A 85 15.30 -4.96 11.95
CA THR A 85 15.70 -6.00 12.93
C THR A 85 16.51 -7.10 12.23
N TYR A 86 17.59 -7.60 12.86
CA TYR A 86 18.51 -8.57 12.24
C TYR A 86 18.39 -9.96 12.85
N GLY A 87 17.68 -10.87 12.19
CA GLY A 87 17.39 -12.22 12.71
C GLY A 87 17.70 -13.32 11.70
N GLN A 88 17.08 -14.49 11.87
CA GLN A 88 17.04 -15.54 10.87
C GLN A 88 15.58 -15.85 10.57
N TYR A 89 15.18 -15.74 9.30
CA TYR A 89 13.80 -15.93 8.87
C TYR A 89 13.74 -16.81 7.63
N TRP A 90 12.98 -17.89 7.68
CA TRP A 90 12.86 -18.82 6.56
C TRP A 90 11.45 -19.36 6.42
N LEU A 91 11.10 -19.78 5.22
CA LEU A 91 9.83 -20.43 4.91
C LEU A 91 9.82 -21.85 5.50
N GLY A 92 8.70 -22.27 6.08
CA GLY A 92 8.54 -23.61 6.62
C GLY A 92 7.09 -23.89 7.02
N GLU A 93 6.92 -24.87 7.89
CA GLU A 93 5.63 -25.26 8.44
C GLU A 93 5.55 -24.88 9.92
N TRP A 94 4.42 -24.31 10.33
CA TRP A 94 4.14 -24.02 11.73
C TRP A 94 2.71 -24.39 12.08
N ASN A 95 2.52 -25.20 13.13
CA ASN A 95 1.21 -25.69 13.56
C ASN A 95 0.38 -26.40 12.46
N GLY A 96 1.04 -27.07 11.51
CA GLY A 96 0.39 -27.75 10.39
C GLY A 96 0.07 -26.84 9.19
N ASP A 97 0.28 -25.53 9.32
CA ASP A 97 0.14 -24.60 8.20
C ASP A 97 1.47 -24.48 7.46
N GLN A 98 1.41 -24.71 6.15
CA GLN A 98 2.55 -24.49 5.25
C GLN A 98 2.73 -23.01 4.93
N PHE A 99 3.89 -22.68 4.37
CA PHE A 99 4.26 -21.33 3.94
C PHE A 99 4.31 -20.32 5.08
N CYS A 100 4.69 -20.77 6.27
CA CYS A 100 4.95 -19.89 7.40
C CYS A 100 6.39 -19.37 7.37
N ILE A 101 6.56 -18.09 7.70
CA ILE A 101 7.83 -17.50 8.04
C ILE A 101 8.16 -17.92 9.48
N LEU A 102 9.21 -18.70 9.62
CA LEU A 102 9.74 -19.18 10.89
C LEU A 102 10.86 -18.26 11.36
N VAL A 103 10.90 -18.00 12.67
CA VAL A 103 11.88 -17.12 13.30
C VAL A 103 12.90 -17.93 14.09
N GLY A 104 14.18 -17.71 13.80
CA GLY A 104 15.27 -18.23 14.63
C GLY A 104 15.34 -17.50 15.96
N LYS A 105 15.08 -18.22 17.07
CA LYS A 105 15.07 -17.64 18.44
C LYS A 105 16.46 -17.42 19.07
N GLY A 106 17.52 -17.48 18.27
CA GLY A 106 18.88 -17.13 18.74
C GLY A 106 19.01 -15.62 18.99
N ASN A 107 19.91 -15.23 19.91
CA ASN A 107 20.36 -13.84 20.12
C ASN A 107 19.28 -12.81 20.50
N GLY A 108 18.24 -13.20 21.24
CA GLY A 108 17.29 -12.24 21.83
C GLY A 108 16.25 -11.67 20.87
N HIS A 109 15.91 -12.41 19.81
CA HIS A 109 14.84 -12.03 18.88
C HIS A 109 13.43 -12.25 19.46
N TYR A 110 12.56 -11.26 19.25
CA TYR A 110 11.16 -11.26 19.72
C TYR A 110 10.12 -11.41 18.59
N SER A 111 10.55 -11.59 17.34
CA SER A 111 9.61 -11.78 16.21
C SER A 111 8.84 -13.10 16.35
N THR A 112 7.64 -13.14 15.79
CA THR A 112 6.73 -14.29 15.86
C THR A 112 6.68 -15.03 14.53
N ASN A 113 6.40 -16.32 14.58
CA ASN A 113 6.09 -17.07 13.37
C ASN A 113 4.76 -16.57 12.79
N GLY A 114 4.63 -16.56 11.47
CA GLY A 114 3.42 -16.11 10.79
C GLY A 114 3.33 -16.61 9.36
N HIS A 115 2.15 -16.56 8.76
CA HIS A 115 1.98 -16.94 7.36
C HIS A 115 2.67 -15.92 6.43
N ALA A 116 3.29 -16.38 5.35
CA ALA A 116 3.85 -15.51 4.32
C ALA A 116 2.75 -15.11 3.33
N ASP A 117 2.44 -13.82 3.23
CA ASP A 117 1.48 -13.31 2.24
C ASP A 117 2.14 -13.06 0.87
N ALA A 118 3.48 -12.99 0.85
CA ALA A 118 4.27 -12.88 -0.37
C ALA A 118 5.55 -13.72 -0.29
N ILE A 119 5.77 -14.55 -1.31
CA ILE A 119 6.99 -15.36 -1.46
C ILE A 119 7.67 -14.94 -2.76
N PHE A 120 8.74 -14.14 -2.64
CA PHE A 120 9.53 -13.66 -3.78
C PHE A 120 10.67 -14.63 -4.13
N ASP A 121 11.13 -15.41 -3.16
CA ASP A 121 12.09 -16.49 -3.35
C ASP A 121 11.78 -17.67 -2.43
N PRO A 122 11.17 -18.76 -2.95
CA PRO A 122 10.82 -19.91 -2.14
C PRO A 122 12.05 -20.70 -1.67
N SER A 123 13.24 -20.44 -2.21
CA SER A 123 14.46 -21.17 -1.83
C SER A 123 15.05 -20.72 -0.49
N TYR A 124 14.42 -19.75 0.18
CA TYR A 124 14.75 -19.32 1.53
C TYR A 124 13.89 -20.08 2.55
N ASP A 125 14.08 -21.39 2.63
CA ASP A 125 13.21 -22.38 3.29
C ASP A 125 13.91 -23.16 4.43
N SER A 126 15.07 -22.71 4.86
CA SER A 126 15.82 -23.36 5.93
C SER A 126 16.66 -22.38 6.75
N PRO A 127 17.06 -22.74 7.99
CA PRO A 127 17.99 -21.92 8.78
C PRO A 127 19.33 -21.63 8.08
N GLN A 128 19.79 -22.56 7.23
CA GLN A 128 21.05 -22.42 6.47
C GLN A 128 20.92 -21.48 5.27
N LYS A 129 19.70 -21.29 4.76
CA LYS A 129 19.38 -20.36 3.68
C LYS A 129 18.15 -19.54 4.08
N CYS A 130 18.40 -18.54 4.92
CA CYS A 130 17.38 -17.68 5.51
C CYS A 130 17.60 -16.21 5.15
N ALA A 131 16.53 -15.42 5.22
CA ALA A 131 16.63 -13.97 5.28
C ALA A 131 17.26 -13.58 6.62
N ASN A 132 18.04 -12.51 6.62
CA ASN A 132 18.79 -12.06 7.79
C ASN A 132 18.41 -10.66 8.30
N VAL A 133 17.43 -10.03 7.65
CA VAL A 133 16.93 -8.72 8.02
C VAL A 133 15.41 -8.70 7.86
N GLU A 134 14.71 -8.13 8.83
CA GLU A 134 13.28 -7.80 8.79
C GLU A 134 13.14 -6.28 8.77
N TYR A 135 12.32 -5.76 7.86
CA TYR A 135 11.93 -4.36 7.80
C TYR A 135 10.45 -4.24 8.16
N ASP A 136 10.12 -3.57 9.26
CA ASP A 136 8.75 -3.23 9.65
C ASP A 136 8.35 -1.89 9.05
N TYR A 137 7.44 -1.93 8.09
CA TYR A 137 6.81 -0.75 7.51
C TYR A 137 5.42 -0.54 8.11
N ARG A 138 5.18 0.70 8.53
CA ARG A 138 3.82 1.20 8.76
C ARG A 138 3.35 1.80 7.45
N GLU A 139 2.33 1.18 6.89
CA GLU A 139 1.73 1.57 5.62
C GLU A 139 0.36 2.20 5.86
N PHE A 140 0.07 3.24 5.09
CA PHE A 140 -1.13 4.04 5.20
C PHE A 140 -1.77 4.23 3.84
N LYS A 141 -3.09 4.37 3.84
CA LYS A 141 -3.82 4.94 2.71
C LYS A 141 -4.86 5.94 3.19
N LEU A 142 -4.95 7.07 2.50
CA LEU A 142 -6.01 8.05 2.67
C LEU A 142 -7.03 7.87 1.57
N VAL A 143 -8.28 7.63 1.95
CA VAL A 143 -9.39 7.43 1.03
C VAL A 143 -10.34 8.61 1.15
N PRO A 144 -10.65 9.31 0.04
CA PRO A 144 -11.67 10.33 -0.01
C PRO A 144 -13.05 9.85 0.48
N GLU A 145 -13.67 10.58 1.41
CA GLU A 145 -15.02 10.35 1.94
C GLU A 145 -15.77 11.70 2.04
N GLY A 146 -16.30 12.19 0.91
CA GLY A 146 -16.91 13.52 0.83
C GLY A 146 -15.84 14.60 1.01
N ASP A 147 -16.05 15.58 1.88
CA ASP A 147 -15.03 16.62 2.15
C ASP A 147 -13.90 16.14 3.08
N ASN A 148 -13.90 14.86 3.48
CA ASN A 148 -12.98 14.27 4.45
C ASN A 148 -12.05 13.23 3.82
N LEU A 149 -11.02 12.84 4.56
CA LEU A 149 -10.19 11.68 4.25
C LEU A 149 -10.29 10.64 5.36
N ALA A 150 -10.55 9.38 5.02
CA ALA A 150 -10.41 8.27 5.93
C ALA A 150 -8.99 7.70 5.86
N LEU A 151 -8.30 7.67 7.01
CA LEU A 151 -7.01 7.02 7.15
C LEU A 151 -7.20 5.54 7.48
N TYR A 152 -6.61 4.68 6.66
CA TYR A 152 -6.43 3.27 6.96
C TYR A 152 -4.95 2.99 7.15
N HIS A 153 -4.62 2.03 8.01
CA HIS A 153 -3.24 1.60 8.19
C HIS A 153 -3.12 0.08 8.24
N ARG A 154 -1.92 -0.42 7.98
CA ARG A 154 -1.50 -1.79 8.21
C ARG A 154 -0.03 -1.84 8.62
N CYS A 155 0.40 -3.01 9.06
CA CYS A 155 1.82 -3.30 9.27
C CYS A 155 2.27 -4.30 8.20
N SER A 156 3.43 -4.06 7.61
CA SER A 156 4.05 -4.98 6.66
C SER A 156 5.48 -5.26 7.06
N LEU A 157 5.84 -6.54 7.11
CA LEU A 157 7.17 -7.04 7.37
C LEU A 157 7.75 -7.55 6.06
N TYR A 158 8.89 -6.99 5.65
CA TYR A 158 9.64 -7.48 4.50
C TYR A 158 10.96 -8.09 4.95
N TYR A 159 11.16 -9.34 4.59
CA TYR A 159 12.34 -10.12 4.95
C TYR A 159 13.33 -10.08 3.81
N LYS A 160 14.52 -9.58 4.10
CA LYS A 160 15.58 -9.41 3.12
C LYS A 160 16.76 -10.33 3.40
N ALA A 161 17.35 -10.82 2.32
CA ALA A 161 18.62 -11.50 2.33
C ALA A 161 19.72 -10.59 1.76
N GLN A 162 20.90 -10.64 2.37
CA GLN A 162 22.10 -10.04 1.81
C GLN A 162 22.58 -10.90 0.64
N THR A 163 22.81 -10.27 -0.51
CA THR A 163 23.38 -10.87 -1.71
C THR A 163 24.64 -10.11 -2.13
N SER A 164 25.41 -10.65 -3.07
CA SER A 164 26.56 -9.93 -3.64
C SER A 164 26.20 -8.59 -4.28
N ASN A 165 24.93 -8.42 -4.68
CA ASN A 165 24.42 -7.21 -5.35
C ASN A 165 23.62 -6.31 -4.39
N GLY A 166 23.69 -6.55 -3.08
CA GLY A 166 22.96 -5.81 -2.05
C GLY A 166 21.80 -6.59 -1.43
N GLU A 167 20.89 -5.88 -0.77
CA GLU A 167 19.73 -6.47 -0.11
C GLU A 167 18.60 -6.77 -1.10
N ARG A 168 18.05 -7.99 -1.04
CA ARG A 168 16.88 -8.42 -1.82
C ARG A 168 15.76 -8.87 -0.89
N ILE A 169 14.53 -8.45 -1.18
CA ILE A 169 13.32 -9.00 -0.53
C ILE A 169 13.10 -10.43 -1.00
N VAL A 170 12.88 -11.34 -0.06
CA VAL A 170 12.66 -12.77 -0.33
C VAL A 170 11.31 -13.26 0.19
N LEU A 171 10.84 -12.72 1.32
CA LEU A 171 9.53 -13.04 1.91
C LEU A 171 8.84 -11.75 2.37
N GLY A 172 7.51 -11.76 2.44
CA GLY A 172 6.70 -10.67 2.96
C GLY A 172 5.50 -11.19 3.75
N GLN A 173 5.11 -10.42 4.76
CA GLN A 173 3.94 -10.65 5.60
C GLN A 173 3.30 -9.31 5.92
N SER A 174 1.98 -9.21 5.84
CA SER A 174 1.24 -7.97 6.06
C SER A 174 -0.07 -8.23 6.79
N SER A 175 -0.47 -7.30 7.66
CA SER A 175 -1.84 -7.28 8.17
C SER A 175 -2.80 -6.72 7.12
N ASN A 176 -4.10 -6.96 7.33
CA ASN A 176 -5.13 -6.23 6.61
C ASN A 176 -5.09 -4.74 6.95
N PHE A 177 -5.56 -3.90 6.02
CA PHE A 177 -5.83 -2.49 6.31
C PHE A 177 -7.01 -2.37 7.24
N VAL A 178 -6.86 -1.56 8.29
CA VAL A 178 -7.92 -1.21 9.24
C VAL A 178 -8.09 0.30 9.27
N LYS A 179 -9.33 0.78 9.36
CA LYS A 179 -9.63 2.22 9.48
C LYS A 179 -9.12 2.69 10.84
N ALA A 180 -8.30 3.74 10.85
CA ALA A 180 -7.75 4.34 12.07
C ALA A 180 -8.49 5.61 12.47
N ASN A 181 -8.69 6.53 11.51
CA ASN A 181 -9.24 7.85 11.81
C ASN A 181 -9.90 8.46 10.57
N THR A 182 -10.61 9.56 10.78
CA THR A 182 -11.14 10.43 9.73
C THR A 182 -10.49 11.80 9.87
N TYR A 183 -10.23 12.46 8.77
CA TYR A 183 -9.52 13.72 8.70
C TYR A 183 -10.32 14.77 7.96
N THR A 184 -10.24 16.00 8.44
CA THR A 184 -10.89 17.19 7.87
C THR A 184 -9.85 18.25 7.55
N ASN A 185 -10.09 19.05 6.51
CA ASN A 185 -9.22 20.16 6.08
C ASN A 185 -9.87 21.49 6.52
N TRP A 186 -9.22 22.24 7.42
CA TRP A 186 -9.70 23.55 7.92
C TRP A 186 -8.55 24.56 7.96
#